data_AF-A0A314ZGE4-F1
#
_entry.id   AF-A0A314ZGE4-F1
#
_cell.length_a   1.000
_cell.length_b   1.000
_cell.length_c   1.000
_cell.angle_alpha   90.00
_cell.angle_beta   90.00
_cell.angle_gamma   90.00
#
_symmetry.space_group_name_H-M   'P 1'
#
loop_
_entity.id
_entity.type
_entity.pdbx_description
1 polymer ?
#
loop_
_entity_poly.entity_id
_entity_poly.type
_entity_poly.pdbx_seq_one_letter_code
_entity_poly.pdbx_strand_id
1 'polypeptide(L)'
;MLILQESCTDQTASFVIYAPIDIVAMNAVLIGSDRDYVALLPSGFAILSDGGGMGDSGSGGSLLTVSFQILTTTNIQKDNAEYTTVGFKTVVVVSSTTVIM
;
A
#
# COMPACT_ATOMS: atom_id res chain seq x y z
N MET A 1 -10.42 10.30 -10.72
CA MET A 1 -9.54 9.58 -9.78
C MET A 1 -8.16 9.53 -10.39
N LEU A 2 -7.14 9.94 -9.65
CA LEU A 2 -5.74 9.88 -10.06
C LEU A 2 -5.06 8.77 -9.24
N ILE A 3 -4.08 8.08 -9.81
CA ILE A 3 -3.28 7.08 -9.08
C ILE A 3 -1.82 7.53 -9.14
N LEU A 4 -1.20 7.74 -7.98
CA LEU A 4 0.26 7.83 -7.91
C LEU A 4 0.79 6.40 -7.89
N GLN A 5 1.70 6.07 -8.79
CA GLN A 5 2.29 4.74 -8.88
C GLN A 5 3.81 4.86 -9.03
N GLU A 6 4.52 4.06 -8.26
CA GLU A 6 5.95 3.84 -8.39
C GLU A 6 6.21 2.34 -8.47
N SER A 7 7.13 1.94 -9.34
CA SER A 7 7.57 0.56 -9.44
C SER A 7 9.08 0.52 -9.60
N CYS A 8 9.72 -0.38 -8.88
CA CYS A 8 11.16 -0.59 -8.97
C CYS A 8 11.46 -2.09 -8.95
N THR A 9 12.61 -2.46 -9.49
CA THR A 9 13.17 -3.80 -9.38
C THR A 9 14.65 -3.65 -9.09
N ASP A 10 15.11 -4.32 -8.04
CA ASP A 10 16.52 -4.45 -7.70
C ASP A 10 16.91 -5.93 -7.57
N GLN A 11 18.14 -6.20 -7.12
CA GLN A 11 18.65 -7.58 -6.96
C GLN A 11 17.95 -8.37 -5.85
N THR A 12 17.20 -7.69 -4.97
CA THR A 12 16.52 -8.29 -3.82
C THR A 12 15.05 -8.50 -4.15
N ALA A 13 14.34 -7.48 -4.65
CA ALA A 13 12.91 -7.55 -4.86
C ALA A 13 12.43 -6.67 -6.02
N SER A 14 11.25 -7.01 -6.54
CA SER A 14 10.45 -6.17 -7.44
C SER A 14 9.21 -5.71 -6.72
N PHE A 15 8.84 -4.44 -6.82
CA PHE A 15 7.63 -3.93 -6.18
C PHE A 15 6.86 -2.96 -7.05
N VAL A 16 5.56 -2.86 -6.77
CA VAL A 16 4.67 -1.82 -7.28
C VAL A 16 3.92 -1.25 -6.09
N ILE A 17 4.07 0.05 -5.88
CA ILE A 17 3.37 0.80 -4.84
C ILE A 17 2.50 1.83 -5.54
N TYR A 18 1.25 1.95 -5.14
CA TYR A 18 0.30 2.89 -5.69
C TYR A 18 -0.60 3.48 -4.61
N ALA A 19 -1.10 4.69 -4.82
CA ALA A 19 -2.07 5.33 -3.95
C ALA A 19 -3.15 6.02 -4.80
N PRO A 20 -4.44 5.67 -4.63
CA PRO A 20 -5.52 6.43 -5.23
C PRO A 20 -5.62 7.81 -4.56
N ILE A 21 -5.85 8.83 -5.38
CA ILE A 21 -5.97 10.23 -4.98
C ILE A 21 -7.20 10.84 -5.65
N ASP A 22 -7.90 11.69 -4.91
CA ASP A 22 -8.92 12.57 -5.48
C ASP A 22 -8.27 13.71 -6.27
N ILE A 23 -8.65 13.83 -7.55
CA ILE A 23 -8.14 14.85 -8.46
C ILE A 23 -8.51 16.27 -7.98
N VAL A 24 -9.65 16.43 -7.30
CA VAL A 24 -10.07 17.73 -6.73
C VAL A 24 -9.13 18.14 -5.60
N ALA A 25 -8.85 17.20 -4.69
CA ALA A 25 -7.92 17.41 -3.58
C ALA A 25 -6.49 17.69 -4.08
N MET A 26 -6.02 16.95 -5.10
CA MET A 26 -4.70 17.18 -5.69
C MET A 26 -4.59 18.54 -6.39
N ASN A 27 -5.63 18.96 -7.12
CA ASN A 27 -5.65 20.27 -7.76
C ASN A 27 -5.64 21.40 -6.73
N ALA A 28 -6.38 21.25 -5.63
CA ALA A 28 -6.35 22.21 -4.52
C ALA A 28 -4.93 22.34 -3.93
N VAL A 29 -4.23 21.23 -3.72
CA VAL A 29 -2.83 21.24 -3.26
C VAL A 29 -1.89 21.91 -4.26
N LEU A 30 -2.06 21.66 -5.57
CA LEU A 30 -1.23 22.27 -6.61
C LEU A 30 -1.40 23.79 -6.70
N ILE A 31 -2.56 24.32 -6.29
CA ILE A 31 -2.86 25.76 -6.23
C ILE A 31 -2.40 26.39 -4.90
N GLY A 32 -1.89 25.58 -3.96
CA GLY A 32 -1.36 26.03 -2.67
C GLY A 32 -2.34 25.96 -1.51
N SER A 33 -3.42 25.17 -1.64
CA SER A 33 -4.29 24.84 -0.51
C SER A 33 -3.60 23.90 0.49
N ASP A 34 -4.24 23.71 1.64
CA ASP A 34 -3.73 22.89 2.73
C ASP A 34 -3.65 21.41 2.32
N ARG A 35 -2.55 20.74 2.70
CA ARG A 35 -2.26 19.35 2.31
C ARG A 35 -2.94 18.32 3.20
N ASP A 36 -3.43 18.73 4.36
CA ASP A 36 -4.02 17.85 5.38
C ASP A 36 -5.32 17.15 4.93
N TYR A 37 -5.96 17.64 3.86
CA TYR A 37 -7.20 17.06 3.31
C TYR A 37 -6.97 15.97 2.25
N VAL A 38 -5.73 15.72 1.83
CA VAL A 38 -5.45 14.69 0.81
C VAL A 38 -5.25 13.34 1.49
N ALA A 39 -6.31 12.53 1.49
CA ALA A 39 -6.20 11.14 1.93
C ALA A 39 -5.45 10.31 0.88
N LEU A 40 -4.24 9.86 1.23
CA LEU A 40 -3.49 8.86 0.47
C LEU A 40 -3.69 7.51 1.13
N LEU A 41 -4.05 6.50 0.33
CA LEU A 41 -4.12 5.11 0.77
C LEU A 41 -3.06 4.25 0.04
N PRO A 42 -1.76 4.40 0.37
CA PRO A 42 -0.72 3.54 -0.18
C PRO A 42 -1.08 2.06 -0.08
N SER A 43 -1.02 1.40 -1.22
CA SER A 43 -1.27 -0.02 -1.40
C SER A 43 -0.28 -0.55 -2.44
N GLY A 44 -0.01 -1.84 -2.46
CA GLY A 44 1.00 -2.37 -3.34
C GLY A 44 1.37 -3.80 -3.05
N PHE A 45 2.38 -4.26 -3.78
CA PHE A 45 2.98 -5.56 -3.56
C PHE A 45 4.48 -5.54 -3.81
N ALA A 46 5.18 -6.44 -3.14
CA ALA A 46 6.59 -6.74 -3.34
C ALA A 46 6.76 -8.25 -3.59
N ILE A 47 7.62 -8.58 -4.53
CA ILE A 47 8.00 -9.94 -4.91
C ILE A 47 9.48 -10.07 -4.56
N LEU A 48 9.79 -10.95 -3.63
CA LEU A 48 11.15 -11.27 -3.19
C LEU A 48 11.47 -12.71 -3.62
N SER A 49 12.64 -12.95 -4.20
CA SER A 49 13.09 -14.33 -4.48
C SER A 49 13.35 -15.05 -3.15
N ASP A 50 12.91 -16.31 -3.01
CA ASP A 50 13.02 -17.12 -1.78
C ASP A 50 14.46 -17.61 -1.48
N GLY A 51 15.48 -16.86 -1.89
CA GLY A 51 16.87 -17.12 -1.54
C GLY A 51 17.49 -18.40 -2.12
N GLY A 52 16.88 -19.03 -3.13
CA GLY A 52 17.48 -20.15 -3.86
C GLY A 52 18.77 -19.72 -4.54
N GLY A 53 19.91 -19.95 -3.89
CA GLY A 53 21.22 -19.52 -4.34
C GLY A 53 21.58 -20.07 -5.71
N MET A 54 22.54 -19.40 -6.36
CA MET A 54 23.04 -19.61 -7.73
C MET A 54 23.70 -21.00 -7.98
N GLY A 55 23.41 -22.02 -7.18
CA GLY A 55 24.06 -23.33 -7.23
C GLY A 55 23.26 -24.51 -6.71
N ASP A 56 22.01 -24.34 -6.27
CA ASP A 56 21.18 -25.47 -5.85
C ASP A 56 20.04 -25.69 -6.84
N SER A 57 19.97 -26.92 -7.35
CA SER A 57 19.00 -27.41 -8.34
C SER A 57 17.60 -27.63 -7.74
N GLY A 58 17.20 -26.77 -6.80
CA GLY A 58 15.88 -26.73 -6.20
C GLY A 58 15.02 -25.67 -6.86
N SER A 59 13.79 -26.02 -7.22
CA SER A 59 12.74 -25.10 -7.68
C SER A 59 12.69 -23.82 -6.84
N GLY A 60 13.29 -22.73 -7.32
CA GLY A 60 13.29 -21.44 -6.64
C GLY A 60 11.87 -20.89 -6.50
N GLY A 61 11.47 -20.57 -5.26
CA GLY A 61 10.20 -19.92 -4.96
C GLY A 61 10.29 -18.40 -4.95
N SER A 62 9.16 -17.74 -4.76
CA SER A 62 9.06 -16.31 -4.51
C SER A 62 8.15 -16.04 -3.30
N LEU A 63 8.42 -14.98 -2.58
CA LEU A 63 7.57 -14.44 -1.54
C LEU A 63 6.85 -13.22 -2.09
N LEU A 64 5.53 -13.32 -2.20
CA LEU A 64 4.66 -12.20 -2.52
C LEU A 64 4.17 -11.57 -1.22
N THR A 65 4.52 -10.31 -0.99
CA THR A 65 3.97 -9.49 0.10
C THR A 65 3.02 -8.47 -0.50
N VAL A 66 1.74 -8.50 -0.13
CA VAL A 66 0.74 -7.52 -0.53
C VAL A 66 0.36 -6.66 0.67
N SER A 67 0.31 -5.35 0.49
CA SER A 67 -0.16 -4.43 1.51
C SER A 67 -1.21 -3.48 0.94
N PHE A 68 -2.22 -3.15 1.74
CA PHE A 68 -3.19 -2.14 1.39
C PHE A 68 -3.71 -1.44 2.64
N GLN A 69 -4.01 -0.16 2.51
CA GLN A 69 -4.59 0.63 3.58
C GLN A 69 -6.11 0.69 3.46
N ILE A 70 -6.77 0.57 4.61
CA ILE A 70 -8.22 0.65 4.74
C ILE A 70 -8.56 1.83 5.66
N LEU A 71 -9.54 2.64 5.24
CA LEU A 71 -10.14 3.66 6.07
C LEU A 71 -11.07 2.99 7.10
N THR A 72 -10.84 3.25 8.38
CA THR A 72 -11.68 2.75 9.48
C THR A 72 -12.30 3.93 10.22
N THR A 73 -13.61 3.90 10.40
CA THR A 73 -14.35 4.89 11.18
C THR A 73 -14.86 4.27 12.46
N THR A 74 -14.53 4.85 13.61
CA THR A 74 -15.06 4.42 14.91
C THR A 74 -15.92 5.52 15.50
N ASN A 75 -17.19 5.22 15.75
CA ASN A 75 -18.10 6.13 16.46
C ASN A 75 -18.02 5.84 17.96
N ILE A 76 -17.74 6.87 18.74
CA ILE A 76 -17.66 6.83 20.20
C ILE A 76 -18.79 7.71 20.73
N GLN A 77 -19.66 7.11 21.55
CA GLN A 77 -20.67 7.83 22.29
C GLN A 77 -20.12 8.16 23.67
N LYS A 78 -19.98 9.45 24.00
CA LYS A 78 -19.62 9.89 25.35
C LYS A 78 -20.46 11.10 25.72
N ASP A 79 -21.09 11.06 26.90
CA ASP A 79 -21.86 12.17 27.47
C ASP A 79 -22.90 12.77 26.49
N ASN A 80 -23.68 11.91 25.82
CA ASN A 80 -24.68 12.27 24.80
C ASN A 80 -24.14 12.99 23.54
N ALA A 81 -22.82 13.12 23.40
CA ALA A 81 -22.16 13.56 22.17
C ALA A 81 -21.66 12.36 21.36
N GLU A 82 -21.78 12.45 20.03
CA GLU A 82 -21.26 11.48 19.07
C GLU A 82 -19.94 12.01 18.50
N TYR A 83 -18.87 11.23 18.68
CA TYR A 83 -17.56 11.53 18.11
C TYR A 83 -17.21 10.47 17.07
N THR A 84 -17.01 10.89 15.83
CA THR A 84 -16.48 10.02 14.78
C THR A 84 -14.96 10.22 14.71
N THR A 85 -14.22 9.16 14.96
CA THR A 85 -12.77 9.13 14.70
C THR A 85 -12.51 8.40 13.40
N VAL A 86 -11.70 9.01 12.54
CA VAL A 86 -11.25 8.41 11.27
C VAL A 86 -9.81 7.95 11.46
N GLY A 87 -9.53 6.69 11.17
CA GLY A 87 -8.20 6.10 11.25
C GLY A 87 -7.86 5.31 9.99
N PHE A 88 -6.56 5.10 9.77
CA PHE A 88 -6.05 4.27 8.69
C PHE A 88 -5.45 3.00 9.27
N LYS A 89 -5.80 1.84 8.71
CA LYS A 89 -5.23 0.56 9.09
C LYS A 89 -4.57 -0.09 7.89
N THR A 90 -3.30 -0.45 8.04
CA THR A 90 -2.57 -1.22 7.02
C THR A 90 -2.81 -2.70 7.24
N VAL A 91 -3.19 -3.40 6.17
CA VAL A 91 -3.23 -4.87 6.12
C VAL A 91 -2.02 -5.33 5.33
N VAL A 92 -1.30 -6.33 5.85
CA VAL A 92 -0.15 -6.96 5.17
C VAL A 92 -0.42 -8.45 5.09
N VAL A 93 -0.27 -9.02 3.90
CA VAL A 93 -0.40 -10.45 3.60
C VAL A 93 0.88 -10.92 2.95
N VAL A 94 1.43 -12.04 3.43
CA VAL A 94 2.62 -12.69 2.86
C VAL A 94 2.21 -14.08 2.37
N SER A 95 2.55 -14.39 1.13
CA SER A 95 2.28 -15.69 0.51
C SER A 95 3.54 -16.21 -0.20
N SER A 96 3.87 -17.47 0.01
CA SER A 96 4.84 -18.18 -0.84
C SER A 96 4.15 -18.57 -2.14
N THR A 97 4.75 -18.23 -3.27
CA THR A 97 4.25 -18.56 -4.61
C THR A 97 5.42 -18.66 -5.55
N THR A 98 5.35 -19.52 -6.57
CA THR A 98 6.30 -19.46 -7.67
C THR A 98 5.85 -18.33 -8.60
N VAL A 99 6.54 -17.19 -8.59
CA VAL A 99 6.37 -16.19 -9.65
C VAL A 99 7.30 -16.60 -10.79
N ILE A 100 6.73 -16.91 -11.95
CA ILE A 100 7.51 -17.07 -13.18
C ILE A 100 7.95 -15.66 -13.57
N MET A 101 9.15 -15.23 -13.16
CA MET A 101 9.80 -14.04 -13.72
C MET A 101 10.29 -14.32 -15.14
#